data_AF-A0AAP8MUL2-F1
#
_entry.id   AF-A0AAP8MUL2-F1
#
_cell.length_a   1.000
_cell.length_b   1.000
_cell.length_c   1.000
_cell.angle_alpha   90.00
_cell.angle_beta   90.00
_cell.angle_gamma   90.00
#
_symmetry.space_group_name_H-M   'P 1'
#
loop_
_entity.id
_entity.type
_entity.pdbx_description
1 polymer ?
#
loop_
_entity_poly.entity_id
_entity_poly.type
_entity_poly.pdbx_seq_one_letter_code
_entity_poly.pdbx_strand_id
1 'polypeptide(L)'
;MKIVSIVTYIFSFVFIAGETLRRGIGYFSVNATTMVEDYLCGALLLVAAVLWSKGSKHAHKYMIGAWGYAAGGMQVPFFAHLEAYLRGVQIRSDHPIDDVNSVILKGVIWSICVICFIVTLKTKQDLSLNDKGASA
;
A
#
# COMPACT_ATOMS: atom_id res chain seq x y z
N MET A 1 -5.71 13.00 9.61
CA MET A 1 -4.49 12.84 8.77
C MET A 1 -3.25 12.33 9.48
N LYS A 2 -2.95 12.75 10.71
CA LYS A 2 -1.75 12.26 11.44
C LYS A 2 -1.66 10.72 11.49
N ILE A 3 -2.78 10.05 11.79
CA ILE A 3 -2.87 8.58 11.81
C ILE A 3 -2.55 7.99 10.43
N VAL A 4 -3.21 8.47 9.36
CA VAL A 4 -2.95 7.99 7.99
C VAL A 4 -1.48 8.12 7.63
N SER A 5 -0.83 9.25 7.95
CA SER A 5 0.60 9.43 7.69
C SER A 5 1.48 8.40 8.40
N ILE A 6 1.17 8.06 9.65
CA ILE A 6 1.89 7.03 10.41
C ILE A 6 1.66 5.66 9.77
N VAL A 7 0.40 5.35 9.43
CA VAL A 7 0.03 4.10 8.74
C VAL A 7 0.74 4.00 7.39
N THR A 8 0.92 5.10 6.65
CA THR A 8 1.66 5.13 5.39
C THR A 8 3.12 4.72 5.59
N TYR A 9 3.80 5.21 6.63
CA TYR A 9 5.16 4.76 6.95
C TYR A 9 5.22 3.27 7.31
N ILE A 10 4.27 2.80 8.12
CA ILE A 10 4.19 1.39 8.51
C ILE A 10 3.99 0.52 7.27
N PHE A 11 3.04 0.87 6.39
CA PHE A 11 2.74 0.08 5.20
C PHE A 11 3.87 0.14 4.17
N SER A 12 4.55 1.27 4.04
CA SER A 12 5.79 1.35 3.27
C SER A 12 6.81 0.31 3.73
N PHE A 13 7.02 0.20 5.05
CA PHE A 13 7.91 -0.81 5.62
C PHE A 13 7.38 -2.23 5.41
N VAL A 14 6.08 -2.48 5.59
CA VAL A 14 5.46 -3.80 5.36
C VAL A 14 5.67 -4.27 3.92
N PHE A 15 5.45 -3.41 2.93
CA PHE A 15 5.63 -3.78 1.51
C PHE A 15 7.09 -4.01 1.12
N ILE A 16 8.04 -3.27 1.71
CA ILE A 16 9.47 -3.45 1.39
C ILE A 16 10.07 -4.56 2.25
N ALA A 17 10.14 -4.32 3.56
CA ALA A 17 10.81 -5.22 4.49
C ALA A 17 9.99 -6.48 4.73
N GLY A 18 8.67 -6.39 4.84
CA GLY A 18 7.81 -7.57 5.02
C GLY A 18 7.93 -8.54 3.84
N GLU A 19 7.95 -8.03 2.61
CA GLU A 19 8.14 -8.88 1.44
C GLU A 19 9.56 -9.48 1.37
N THR A 20 10.58 -8.67 1.67
CA THR A 20 11.97 -9.15 1.73
C THR A 20 12.14 -10.25 2.79
N LEU A 21 11.55 -10.08 3.98
CA LEU A 21 11.65 -11.05 5.07
C LEU A 21 10.87 -12.33 4.79
N ARG A 22 9.72 -12.21 4.11
CA ARG A 22 8.86 -13.36 3.81
C ARG A 22 9.39 -14.21 2.68
N ARG A 23 9.96 -13.59 1.63
CA ARG A 23 10.35 -14.29 0.40
C ARG A 23 11.86 -14.36 0.18
N GLY A 24 12.62 -13.45 0.79
CA GLY A 24 14.06 -13.30 0.55
C GLY A 24 14.38 -12.62 -0.79
N ILE A 25 15.57 -12.04 -0.89
CA ILE A 25 16.06 -11.40 -2.13
C ILE A 25 16.18 -12.43 -3.27
N GLY A 26 16.41 -13.70 -2.95
CA GLY A 26 16.47 -14.77 -3.94
C GLY A 26 15.18 -14.94 -4.75
N TYR A 27 14.02 -14.53 -4.23
CA TYR A 27 12.73 -14.70 -4.91
C TYR A 27 12.60 -13.84 -6.18
N PHE A 28 13.48 -12.87 -6.41
CA PHE A 28 13.58 -12.18 -7.70
C PHE A 28 13.82 -13.14 -8.87
N SER A 29 14.50 -14.27 -8.67
CA SER A 29 14.70 -15.28 -9.72
C SER A 29 13.48 -16.16 -9.96
N VAL A 30 12.49 -16.15 -9.06
CA VAL A 30 11.24 -16.92 -9.14
C VAL A 30 10.14 -16.05 -9.74
N ASN A 31 9.93 -14.86 -9.17
CA ASN A 31 8.92 -13.91 -9.64
C ASN A 31 9.34 -12.47 -9.32
N ALA A 32 10.19 -11.92 -10.19
CA ALA A 32 10.64 -10.53 -10.11
C ALA A 32 9.49 -9.52 -10.15
N THR A 33 8.45 -9.77 -10.95
CA THR A 33 7.34 -8.82 -11.13
C THR A 33 6.63 -8.56 -9.81
N THR A 34 6.28 -9.60 -9.05
CA THR A 34 5.61 -9.41 -7.76
C THR A 34 6.51 -8.69 -6.75
N MET A 35 7.80 -9.03 -6.70
CA MET A 35 8.76 -8.32 -5.83
C MET A 35 8.85 -6.82 -6.17
N VAL A 36 8.92 -6.50 -7.47
CA VAL A 36 8.98 -5.12 -7.95
C VAL A 36 7.69 -4.36 -7.64
N GLU A 37 6.53 -5.00 -7.80
CA GLU A 37 5.23 -4.40 -7.48
C GLU A 37 5.12 -4.01 -6.00
N ASP A 38 5.53 -4.91 -5.10
CA ASP A 38 5.54 -4.65 -3.66
C ASP A 38 6.54 -3.54 -3.29
N TYR A 39 7.76 -3.58 -3.83
CA TYR A 39 8.77 -2.55 -3.55
C TYR A 39 8.36 -1.18 -4.10
N LEU A 40 7.77 -1.15 -5.30
CA LEU A 40 7.25 0.08 -5.90
C LEU A 40 6.11 0.64 -5.04
N CYS A 41 5.17 -0.21 -4.61
CA CYS A 41 4.10 0.19 -3.70
C CYS A 41 4.67 0.82 -2.41
N GLY A 42 5.63 0.14 -1.78
CA GLY A 42 6.29 0.62 -0.57
C GLY A 42 7.06 1.92 -0.77
N ALA A 43 7.75 2.09 -1.90
CA ALA A 43 8.47 3.32 -2.25
C ALA A 43 7.52 4.50 -2.48
N LEU A 44 6.40 4.29 -3.18
CA LEU A 44 5.38 5.32 -3.40
C LEU A 44 4.77 5.78 -2.08
N LEU A 45 4.46 4.83 -1.18
CA LEU A 45 3.98 5.14 0.17
C LEU A 45 5.03 5.91 0.97
N LEU A 46 6.31 5.54 0.90
CA LEU A 46 7.38 6.27 1.59
C LEU A 46 7.47 7.71 1.12
N VAL A 47 7.48 7.93 -0.19
CA VAL A 47 7.54 9.26 -0.80
C VAL A 47 6.35 10.10 -0.37
N ALA A 48 5.15 9.53 -0.41
CA ALA A 48 3.93 10.21 0.04
C ALA A 48 4.01 10.60 1.52
N ALA A 49 4.49 9.71 2.39
CA ALA A 49 4.64 9.96 3.82
C ALA A 49 5.69 11.06 4.10
N VAL A 50 6.83 11.04 3.41
CA VAL A 50 7.87 12.07 3.53
C VAL A 50 7.38 13.43 3.06
N LEU A 51 6.69 13.49 1.91
CA LEU A 51 6.11 14.74 1.40
C LEU A 51 5.07 15.30 2.37
N TRP A 52 4.27 14.44 2.99
CA TRP A 52 3.29 14.82 4.01
C TRP A 52 3.97 15.39 5.25
N SER A 53 4.98 14.71 5.79
CA SER A 53 5.74 15.17 6.96
C SER A 53 6.46 16.50 6.73
N LYS A 54 6.88 16.77 5.49
CA LYS A 54 7.52 18.04 5.10
C LYS A 54 6.52 19.17 4.79
N GLY A 55 5.22 18.93 4.87
CA GLY A 55 4.20 19.94 4.55
C GLY A 55 4.20 20.36 3.08
N SER A 56 4.59 19.46 2.16
CA SER A 56 4.66 19.79 0.73
C SER A 56 3.28 20.10 0.16
N LYS A 57 3.21 21.10 -0.73
CA LYS A 57 1.98 21.46 -1.47
C LYS A 57 1.42 20.31 -2.32
N HIS A 58 2.24 19.32 -2.68
CA HIS A 58 1.81 18.16 -3.46
C HIS A 58 1.50 16.93 -2.59
N ALA A 59 1.72 16.98 -1.28
CA ALA A 59 1.65 15.81 -0.40
C ALA A 59 0.33 15.04 -0.51
N HIS A 60 -0.80 15.74 -0.57
CA HIS A 60 -2.11 15.12 -0.71
C HIS A 60 -2.27 14.33 -2.00
N LYS A 61 -1.83 14.88 -3.15
CA LYS A 61 -1.89 14.20 -4.44
C LYS A 61 -1.07 12.91 -4.44
N TYR A 62 0.14 12.95 -3.88
CA TYR A 62 0.99 11.77 -3.74
C TYR A 62 0.38 10.74 -2.78
N MET A 63 -0.23 11.18 -1.68
CA MET A 63 -0.92 10.30 -0.73
C MET A 63 -2.13 9.59 -1.37
N ILE A 64 -2.91 10.30 -2.19
CA ILE A 64 -4.00 9.71 -2.98
C ILE A 64 -3.44 8.66 -3.95
N GLY A 65 -2.41 9.03 -4.73
CA GLY A 65 -1.80 8.13 -5.71
C GLY A 65 -1.23 6.87 -5.08
N ALA A 66 -0.49 7.01 -3.98
CA ALA A 66 0.13 5.88 -3.29
C ALA A 66 -0.91 4.94 -2.67
N TRP A 67 -1.91 5.45 -1.95
CA TRP A 67 -2.95 4.60 -1.39
C TRP A 67 -3.89 4.00 -2.44
N GLY A 68 -4.14 4.72 -3.53
CA GLY A 68 -4.90 4.19 -4.68
C GLY A 68 -4.16 3.04 -5.37
N TYR A 69 -2.85 3.21 -5.60
CA TYR A 69 -1.99 2.15 -6.13
C TYR A 69 -1.98 0.93 -5.20
N ALA A 70 -1.79 1.13 -3.89
CA ALA A 70 -1.80 0.04 -2.90
C ALA A 70 -3.14 -0.70 -2.84
N ALA A 71 -4.27 0.04 -2.85
CA ALA A 71 -5.61 -0.55 -2.82
C ALA A 71 -5.90 -1.38 -4.09
N GLY A 72 -5.54 -0.87 -5.26
CA GLY A 72 -5.67 -1.59 -6.52
C GLY A 72 -4.74 -2.79 -6.61
N GLY A 73 -3.46 -2.62 -6.24
CA GLY A 73 -2.45 -3.68 -6.26
C GLY A 73 -2.78 -4.85 -5.33
N MET A 74 -3.37 -4.58 -4.17
CA MET A 74 -3.79 -5.63 -3.23
C MET A 74 -5.14 -6.29 -3.58
N GLN A 75 -5.91 -5.73 -4.51
CA GLN A 75 -7.22 -6.26 -4.86
C GLN A 75 -7.12 -7.66 -5.46
N VAL A 76 -6.32 -7.84 -6.50
CA VAL A 76 -6.18 -9.15 -7.19
C VAL A 76 -5.60 -10.21 -6.27
N PRO A 77 -4.49 -9.98 -5.53
CA PRO A 77 -3.93 -10.97 -4.61
C PRO A 77 -4.89 -11.42 -3.51
N PHE A 78 -5.77 -10.54 -3.03
CA PHE A 78 -6.77 -10.89 -2.02
C PHE A 78 -7.94 -11.67 -2.63
N PHE A 79 -8.64 -11.10 -3.61
CA PHE A 79 -9.85 -11.71 -4.16
C PHE A 79 -9.59 -13.01 -4.90
N ALA A 80 -8.46 -13.13 -5.60
CA ALA A 80 -8.08 -14.39 -6.23
C ALA A 80 -7.90 -15.48 -5.15
N HIS A 81 -7.17 -15.17 -4.06
CA HIS A 81 -6.93 -16.14 -2.98
C HIS A 81 -8.20 -16.54 -2.23
N LEU A 82 -9.08 -15.56 -1.99
CA LEU A 82 -10.40 -15.81 -1.41
C LEU A 82 -11.26 -16.70 -2.32
N GLU A 83 -11.34 -16.40 -3.62
CA GLU A 83 -12.09 -17.20 -4.59
C GLU A 83 -11.59 -18.64 -4.66
N ALA A 84 -10.26 -18.81 -4.69
CA ALA A 84 -9.62 -20.11 -4.71
C ALA A 84 -9.95 -20.93 -3.46
N TYR A 85 -9.84 -20.31 -2.28
CA TYR A 85 -10.26 -20.89 -1.00
C TYR A 85 -11.72 -21.35 -1.02
N LEU A 86 -12.64 -20.48 -1.48
CA LEU A 86 -14.06 -20.79 -1.56
C LEU A 86 -14.38 -21.92 -2.55
N ARG A 87 -13.57 -22.08 -3.60
CA ARG A 87 -13.78 -23.08 -4.65
C ARG A 87 -13.09 -24.42 -4.39
N GLY A 88 -12.25 -24.54 -3.37
CA GLY A 88 -11.50 -25.77 -3.17
C GLY A 88 -10.38 -25.99 -4.20
N VAL A 89 -9.93 -24.94 -4.91
CA VAL A 89 -8.87 -25.02 -5.94
C VAL A 89 -7.61 -24.25 -5.55
N GLN A 90 -6.42 -24.82 -5.80
CA GLN A 90 -5.14 -24.10 -5.61
C GLN A 90 -4.87 -23.16 -6.80
N ILE A 91 -4.41 -21.92 -6.52
CA ILE A 91 -4.02 -20.96 -7.55
C ILE A 91 -2.61 -21.25 -8.06
N ARG A 92 -1.70 -21.54 -7.14
CA ARG A 92 -0.29 -21.84 -7.39
C ARG A 92 0.22 -22.80 -6.34
N SER A 93 1.24 -23.57 -6.69
CA SER A 93 1.90 -24.51 -5.78
C SER A 93 2.52 -23.83 -4.55
N ASP A 94 2.87 -22.54 -4.63
CA ASP A 94 3.39 -21.73 -3.52
C ASP A 94 2.28 -21.01 -2.71
N HIS A 95 1.00 -21.26 -3.03
CA HIS A 95 -0.17 -20.69 -2.35
C HIS A 95 -1.17 -21.82 -2.04
N PRO A 96 -0.90 -22.63 -1.00
CA PRO A 96 -1.77 -23.72 -0.62
C PRO A 96 -3.13 -23.20 -0.16
N ILE A 97 -4.18 -23.91 -0.57
CA ILE A 97 -5.56 -23.49 -0.33
C ILE A 97 -5.95 -23.48 1.15
N ASP A 98 -5.34 -24.35 1.96
CA ASP A 98 -5.66 -24.50 3.38
C ASP A 98 -5.17 -23.31 4.22
N ASP A 99 -4.46 -22.37 3.61
CA ASP A 99 -3.88 -21.19 4.26
C ASP A 99 -4.90 -20.06 4.46
N VAL A 100 -5.90 -20.32 5.30
CA VAL A 100 -6.91 -19.35 5.73
C VAL A 100 -6.27 -18.09 6.31
N ASN A 101 -5.13 -18.23 6.99
CA ASN A 101 -4.39 -17.12 7.57
C ASN A 101 -3.91 -16.13 6.49
N SER A 102 -3.45 -16.63 5.34
CA SER A 102 -3.06 -15.79 4.21
C SER A 102 -4.24 -15.05 3.60
N VAL A 103 -5.43 -15.67 3.52
CA VAL A 103 -6.65 -14.98 3.07
C VAL A 103 -7.03 -13.85 4.03
N ILE A 104 -7.05 -14.13 5.34
CA ILE A 104 -7.35 -13.14 6.38
C ILE A 104 -6.34 -11.99 6.33
N LEU A 105 -5.05 -12.29 6.32
CA LEU A 105 -3.99 -11.29 6.32
C LEU A 105 -4.09 -10.36 5.10
N LYS A 106 -4.24 -10.92 3.90
CA LYS A 106 -4.41 -10.13 2.67
C LYS A 106 -5.67 -9.28 2.72
N GLY A 107 -6.77 -9.81 3.27
CA GLY A 107 -8.02 -9.07 3.44
C GLY A 107 -7.90 -7.88 4.39
N VAL A 108 -7.17 -8.05 5.50
CA VAL A 108 -6.88 -6.96 6.45
C VAL A 108 -6.02 -5.89 5.79
N ILE A 109 -4.94 -6.28 5.11
CA ILE A 109 -4.05 -5.35 4.39
C ILE A 109 -4.85 -4.55 3.35
N TRP A 110 -5.63 -5.24 2.50
CA TRP A 110 -6.46 -4.60 1.48
C TRP A 110 -7.48 -3.63 2.08
N SER A 111 -8.16 -4.03 3.17
CA SER A 111 -9.12 -3.17 3.87
C SER A 111 -8.47 -1.89 4.39
N ILE A 112 -7.28 -2.00 4.99
CA ILE A 112 -6.53 -0.82 5.47
C ILE A 112 -6.14 0.08 4.30
N CYS A 113 -5.70 -0.48 3.17
CA CYS A 113 -5.39 0.30 1.97
C CYS A 113 -6.62 1.08 1.48
N VAL A 114 -7.78 0.43 1.37
CA VAL A 114 -9.04 1.08 0.94
C VAL A 114 -9.49 2.16 1.92
N ILE A 115 -9.44 1.89 3.23
CA ILE A 115 -9.81 2.86 4.25
C ILE A 115 -8.90 4.09 4.18
N CYS A 116 -7.58 3.90 4.11
CA CYS A 116 -6.62 5.01 4.03
C CYS A 116 -6.77 5.80 2.72
N PHE A 117 -7.06 5.13 1.61
CA PHE A 117 -7.37 5.78 0.34
C PHE A 117 -8.61 6.67 0.45
N ILE A 118 -9.73 6.14 0.95
CA ILE A 118 -10.98 6.88 1.12
C ILE A 118 -10.81 8.05 2.09
N VAL A 119 -10.12 7.85 3.22
CA VAL A 119 -9.84 8.92 4.19
C VAL A 119 -9.00 10.02 3.55
N THR A 120 -8.01 9.67 2.73
CA THR A 120 -7.17 10.64 2.04
C THR A 120 -7.98 11.42 1.00
N LEU A 121 -8.84 10.76 0.20
CA LEU A 121 -9.74 11.41 -0.74
C LEU A 121 -10.69 12.41 -0.05
N LYS A 122 -11.23 12.05 1.10
CA LYS A 122 -12.17 12.89 1.86
C LYS A 122 -11.49 14.02 2.63
N THR A 123 -10.19 13.95 2.82
CA THR A 123 -9.45 14.99 3.53
C THR A 123 -9.30 16.21 2.62
N LYS A 124 -9.84 17.34 3.06
CA LYS A 124 -9.51 18.65 2.47
C LYS A 124 -8.09 19.01 2.92
N GLN A 125 -7.17 19.14 1.97
CA GLN A 125 -5.89 19.77 2.27
C GLN A 125 -6.18 21.27 2.42
N ASP A 126 -6.21 21.77 3.66
CA ASP A 126 -6.19 23.21 3.90
C ASP A 126 -4.86 23.74 3.34
N LEU A 127 -4.92 24.29 2.14
CA LEU A 127 -3.83 24.99 1.47
C LEU A 127 -3.59 26.34 2.16
N SER A 128 -3.34 26.36 3.47
CA SER A 128 -3.05 27.59 4.20
C SER A 128 -1.54 27.87 4.26
N LEU A 129 -0.83 27.79 3.14
CA LEU A 129 0.56 28.24 3.06
C LEU A 129 0.85 28.79 1.66
N ASN A 130 0.56 30.08 1.42
CA ASN A 130 1.56 31.12 1.08
C ASN A 130 0.98 32.40 0.41
N ASP A 131 -0.15 32.94 0.85
CA ASP A 131 -0.59 34.31 0.45
C ASP A 131 0.16 35.43 1.19
N LYS A 132 1.15 35.10 2.03
CA LYS A 132 2.01 36.07 2.73
C LYS A 132 3.34 36.35 2.04
N GLY A 133 3.53 35.88 0.79
CA GLY A 133 4.75 36.11 0.01
C GLY A 133 4.60 37.10 -1.15
N ALA A 134 3.41 37.66 -1.40
CA ALA A 134 3.14 38.54 -2.54
C ALA A 134 3.10 40.04 -2.18
N SER A 135 3.80 40.45 -1.12
CA SER A 135 3.97 41.87 -0.80
C SER A 135 5.32 42.12 -0.10
N ALA A 136 6.37 42.31 -0.91
CA ALA A 136 7.53 43.15 -0.61
C ALA A 136 8.21 43.50 -1.93
#